data_AF-D0EM55-F1
#
_entry.id   AF-D0EM55-F1
#
_cell.length_a   1.000
_cell.length_b   1.000
_cell.length_c   1.000
_cell.angle_alpha   90.00
_cell.angle_beta   90.00
_cell.angle_gamma   90.00
#
_symmetry.space_group_name_H-M   'P 1'
#
loop_
_entity.id
_entity.type
_entity.pdbx_description
1 polymer ?
#
loop_
_entity_poly.entity_id
_entity_poly.type
_entity_poly.pdbx_seq_one_letter_code
_entity_poly.pdbx_strand_id
1 'polypeptide(L)'
;MVTNIAVVGVSLMLGTLIVLSAASENIPYIGHRASYFGDMDSEPDSEVMLEILAKLGRTIMRANDLENSKRGLDLGLSRGFSGSQAAKHLMGLAAANYAGGPGRRRRQA
;
A
#
# COMPACT_ATOMS: atom_id res chain seq x y z
N MET A 1 -46.85 13.26 -8.15
CA MET A 1 -45.96 12.07 -7.99
C MET A 1 -44.87 12.05 -9.06
N VAL A 2 -45.22 12.19 -10.35
CA VAL A 2 -44.25 12.21 -11.46
C VAL A 2 -43.22 13.35 -11.36
N THR A 3 -43.64 14.54 -10.91
CA THR A 3 -42.77 15.70 -10.70
C THR A 3 -41.70 15.46 -9.64
N ASN A 4 -42.03 14.79 -8.53
CA ASN A 4 -41.05 14.48 -7.48
C ASN A 4 -40.01 13.46 -7.96
N ILE A 5 -40.44 12.47 -8.75
CA ILE A 5 -39.55 11.47 -9.34
C ILE A 5 -38.58 12.13 -10.34
N ALA A 6 -39.09 13.05 -11.16
CA ALA A 6 -38.26 13.80 -12.10
C ALA A 6 -37.21 14.68 -11.39
N VAL A 7 -37.59 15.38 -10.32
CA VAL A 7 -36.67 16.22 -9.53
C VAL A 7 -35.58 15.39 -8.87
N VAL A 8 -35.93 14.24 -8.28
CA VAL A 8 -34.95 13.33 -7.66
C VAL A 8 -33.99 12.78 -8.71
N GLY A 9 -34.50 12.32 -9.86
CA GLY A 9 -33.67 11.80 -10.95
C GLY A 9 -32.69 12.84 -11.51
N VAL A 10 -33.14 14.09 -11.69
CA VAL A 10 -32.29 15.20 -12.14
C VAL A 10 -31.23 15.54 -11.10
N SER A 11 -31.58 15.56 -9.81
CA SER A 11 -30.60 15.83 -8.74
C SER A 11 -29.51 14.76 -8.66
N LEU A 12 -29.87 13.49 -8.90
CA LEU A 12 -28.94 12.37 -8.86
C LEU A 12 -27.98 12.42 -10.05
N MET A 13 -28.48 12.70 -11.25
CA MET A 13 -27.65 12.91 -12.45
C MET A 13 -26.64 14.05 -12.25
N LEU A 14 -27.09 15.20 -11.77
CA LEU A 14 -26.21 16.35 -11.49
C LEU A 14 -25.16 16.02 -10.44
N GLY A 15 -25.55 15.36 -9.35
CA GLY A 15 -24.61 14.91 -8.31
C GLY A 15 -23.54 13.97 -8.86
N THR A 16 -23.92 12.99 -9.70
CA THR A 16 -22.96 12.07 -10.32
C THR A 16 -21.99 12.78 -11.27
N LEU A 17 -22.46 13.77 -12.03
CA LEU A 17 -21.64 14.53 -12.97
C LEU A 17 -20.56 15.34 -12.23
N ILE A 18 -20.92 16.00 -11.13
CA ILE A 18 -20.00 16.80 -10.31
C ILE A 18 -18.91 15.92 -9.70
N VAL A 19 -19.27 14.76 -9.15
CA VAL A 19 -18.30 13.81 -8.58
C VAL A 19 -17.34 13.28 -9.65
N LEU A 20 -17.84 13.02 -10.86
CA LEU A 20 -17.00 12.53 -11.96
C LEU A 20 -16.05 13.62 -12.49
N SER A 21 -16.48 14.89 -12.53
CA SER A 21 -15.58 16.00 -12.90
C SER A 21 -14.46 16.20 -11.88
N ALA A 22 -14.76 16.13 -10.58
CA ALA A 22 -13.75 16.22 -9.51
C ALA A 22 -12.77 15.03 -9.51
N ALA A 23 -13.16 13.88 -10.05
CA ALA A 23 -12.28 12.71 -10.18
C ALA A 23 -11.30 12.82 -11.36
N SER A 24 -11.56 13.69 -12.35
CA SER A 24 -10.73 13.82 -13.55
C SER A 24 -9.38 14.50 -13.32
N GLU A 25 -9.25 15.31 -12.27
CA GLU A 25 -8.00 15.99 -11.91
C GLU A 25 -6.92 15.04 -11.37
N ASN A 26 -7.27 13.77 -11.13
CA ASN A 26 -6.40 12.77 -10.52
C ASN A 26 -5.92 11.68 -11.50
N ILE A 27 -6.10 11.86 -12.82
CA ILE A 27 -5.61 10.90 -13.80
C ILE A 27 -4.09 11.09 -13.93
N PRO A 28 -3.26 10.09 -13.55
CA PRO A 28 -1.82 10.18 -13.76
C PRO A 28 -1.57 10.26 -15.26
N TYR A 29 -0.88 11.30 -15.72
CA TYR A 29 -0.47 11.46 -17.12
C TYR A 29 0.15 10.15 -17.66
N ILE A 30 -0.57 9.44 -18.53
CA ILE A 30 -0.11 8.22 -19.23
C ILE A 30 0.74 8.61 -20.45
N GLY A 31 1.55 9.67 -20.36
CA GLY A 31 2.41 10.12 -21.47
C GLY A 31 3.60 9.19 -21.68
N HIS A 32 4.18 8.67 -20.60
CA HIS A 32 5.45 7.92 -20.65
C HIS A 32 5.30 6.47 -21.13
N ARG A 33 4.09 5.89 -21.12
CA ARG A 33 3.88 4.51 -21.59
C ARG A 33 3.78 4.41 -23.10
N ALA A 34 3.19 5.39 -23.77
CA ALA A 34 2.98 5.35 -25.22
C ALA A 34 4.31 5.45 -26.01
N SER A 35 5.25 6.28 -25.54
CA SER A 35 6.58 6.41 -26.16
C SER A 35 7.45 5.17 -26.01
N TYR A 36 7.23 4.35 -24.98
CA TYR A 36 7.98 3.11 -24.76
C TYR A 36 7.68 2.00 -25.78
N PHE A 37 6.44 1.99 -26.32
CA PHE A 37 6.04 0.99 -27.32
C PHE A 37 6.49 1.35 -28.75
N GLY A 38 6.77 2.62 -29.03
CA GLY A 38 7.24 3.07 -30.35
C GLY A 38 8.74 2.86 -30.61
N ASP A 39 9.52 2.55 -29.57
CA ASP A 39 10.99 2.40 -29.66
C ASP A 39 11.45 0.93 -29.61
N MET A 40 10.52 -0.04 -29.71
CA MET A 40 10.84 -1.47 -29.69
C MET A 40 11.45 -2.00 -31.00
N ASP A 41 11.49 -1.18 -32.06
CA ASP A 41 12.14 -1.52 -33.34
C ASP A 41 13.65 -1.21 -33.33
N SER A 42 14.13 -0.51 -32.29
CA SER A 42 15.55 -0.20 -32.05
C SER A 42 16.22 -1.34 -31.28
N GLU A 43 17.46 -1.70 -31.61
CA GLU A 43 18.23 -2.68 -30.84
C GLU A 43 18.28 -2.24 -29.37
N PRO A 44 17.81 -3.06 -28.41
CA PRO A 44 17.62 -2.61 -27.04
C PRO A 44 18.98 -2.23 -26.44
N ASP A 45 19.14 -0.96 -26.08
CA ASP A 45 20.35 -0.48 -25.43
C ASP A 45 20.61 -1.30 -24.16
N SER A 46 21.72 -2.03 -24.18
CA SER A 46 22.11 -2.93 -23.10
C SER A 46 22.24 -2.22 -21.75
N GLU A 47 22.59 -0.93 -21.77
CA GLU A 47 22.72 -0.12 -20.55
C GLU A 47 21.35 0.16 -19.93
N VAL A 48 20.37 0.52 -20.77
CA VAL A 48 18.98 0.74 -20.35
C VAL A 48 18.35 -0.55 -19.83
N MET A 49 18.63 -1.68 -20.49
CA MET A 49 18.14 -2.99 -20.05
C MET A 49 18.71 -3.37 -18.67
N LEU A 50 20.01 -3.15 -18.45
CA LEU A 50 20.65 -3.38 -17.16
C LEU A 50 20.08 -2.46 -16.07
N GLU A 51 19.78 -1.20 -16.40
CA GLU A 51 19.15 -0.28 -15.47
C GLU A 51 17.74 -0.75 -15.08
N ILE A 52 16.94 -1.21 -16.05
CA ILE A 52 15.60 -1.74 -15.82
C ILE A 52 15.67 -3.01 -14.95
N LEU A 53 16.59 -3.93 -15.26
CA LEU A 53 16.81 -5.15 -14.47
C LEU A 53 17.25 -4.82 -13.04
N ALA A 54 18.12 -3.84 -12.85
CA ALA A 54 18.55 -3.39 -11.53
C ALA A 54 17.40 -2.71 -10.76
N LYS A 55 16.56 -1.91 -11.42
CA LYS A 55 15.34 -1.33 -10.81
C LYS A 55 14.34 -2.42 -10.41
N LEU A 56 14.16 -3.44 -11.24
CA LEU A 56 13.28 -4.57 -10.96
C LEU A 56 13.79 -5.39 -9.77
N GLY A 57 15.08 -5.75 -9.75
CA GLY A 57 15.70 -6.47 -8.64
C GLY A 57 15.57 -5.73 -7.31
N ARG A 58 15.81 -4.42 -7.28
CA ARG A 58 15.60 -3.58 -6.09
C ARG A 58 14.15 -3.55 -5.62
N THR A 59 13.20 -3.57 -6.55
CA THR A 59 11.76 -3.56 -6.25
C THR A 59 11.32 -4.88 -5.65
N ILE A 60 11.77 -6.00 -6.22
CA ILE A 60 11.49 -7.35 -5.72
C ILE A 60 12.10 -7.57 -4.34
N MET A 61 13.36 -7.16 -4.13
CA MET A 61 14.01 -7.24 -2.81
C MET A 61 13.24 -6.45 -1.74
N ARG A 62 12.80 -5.23 -2.07
CA ARG A 62 11.96 -4.42 -1.18
C ARG A 62 10.59 -5.06 -0.93
N ALA A 63 9.98 -5.66 -1.94
CA ALA A 63 8.69 -6.35 -1.79
C ALA A 63 8.81 -7.59 -0.92
N ASN A 64 9.92 -8.33 -1.01
CA ASN A 64 10.23 -9.48 -0.18
C ASN A 64 10.49 -9.09 1.28
N ASP A 65 11.17 -7.96 1.53
CA ASP A 65 11.31 -7.40 2.89
C ASP A 65 9.96 -6.98 3.48
N LEU A 66 8.98 -6.65 2.64
CA LEU A 66 7.60 -6.37 3.04
C LEU A 66 6.78 -7.63 3.36
N GLU A 67 7.11 -8.80 2.82
CA GLU A 67 6.37 -10.05 3.06
C GLU A 67 6.57 -10.58 4.48
N ASN A 68 7.75 -10.33 5.07
CA ASN A 68 8.03 -10.68 6.47
C ASN A 68 7.55 -9.59 7.47
N SER A 69 7.29 -8.38 6.98
CA SER A 69 6.50 -7.43 7.76
C SER A 69 5.05 -7.84 7.61
N LYS A 70 4.47 -8.51 8.62
CA LYS A 70 3.01 -8.63 8.75
C LYS A 70 2.40 -7.23 8.76
N ARG A 71 2.23 -6.64 7.57
CA ARG A 71 1.52 -5.41 7.32
C ARG A 71 0.06 -5.74 7.52
N GLY A 72 -0.36 -5.71 8.78
CA GLY A 72 -1.74 -5.46 9.09
C GLY A 72 -2.11 -4.15 8.40
N LEU A 73 -2.87 -4.26 7.31
CA LEU A 73 -3.51 -3.13 6.66
C LEU A 73 -4.47 -2.53 7.68
N ASP A 74 -4.01 -1.53 8.43
CA ASP A 74 -4.85 -0.81 9.38
C ASP A 74 -5.74 0.15 8.60
N LEU A 75 -6.94 -0.30 8.25
CA LEU A 75 -7.93 0.49 7.53
C LEU A 75 -8.58 1.57 8.42
N GLY A 76 -8.04 1.85 9.62
CA GLY A 76 -8.61 2.85 10.54
C GLY A 76 -10.02 2.50 11.03
N LEU A 77 -10.53 1.31 10.68
CA LEU A 77 -11.78 0.78 11.19
C LEU A 77 -11.52 0.41 12.64
N SER A 78 -11.94 1.28 13.56
CA SER A 78 -11.61 1.30 15.00
C SER A 78 -12.18 0.11 15.80
N ARG A 79 -11.99 -1.12 15.30
CA ARG A 79 -12.42 -2.39 15.91
C ARG A 79 -11.31 -3.08 16.71
N GLY A 80 -10.22 -2.38 17.02
CA GLY A 80 -9.26 -2.79 18.04
C GLY A 80 -8.23 -3.86 17.65
N PHE A 81 -8.07 -4.20 16.37
CA PHE A 81 -7.15 -5.27 15.94
C PHE A 81 -5.67 -4.82 15.86
N SER A 82 -5.40 -3.57 15.43
CA SER A 82 -4.05 -3.03 15.23
C SER A 82 -3.31 -2.75 16.55
N GLY A 83 -3.96 -2.05 17.48
CA GLY A 83 -3.35 -1.69 18.78
C GLY A 83 -3.17 -2.87 19.74
N SER A 84 -4.14 -3.78 19.81
CA SER A 84 -4.06 -4.94 20.72
C SER A 84 -3.01 -5.97 20.25
N GLN A 85 -2.78 -6.10 18.95
CA GLN A 85 -1.68 -6.92 18.42
C GLN A 85 -0.31 -6.28 18.66
N ALA A 86 -0.16 -4.98 18.39
CA ALA A 86 1.08 -4.27 18.67
C ALA A 86 1.43 -4.33 20.17
N ALA A 87 0.43 -4.16 21.04
CA ALA A 87 0.60 -4.27 22.49
C ALA A 87 0.99 -5.70 22.94
N LYS A 88 0.31 -6.74 22.43
CA LYS A 88 0.68 -8.15 22.72
C LYS A 88 2.09 -8.46 22.25
N HIS A 89 2.50 -7.94 21.10
CA HIS A 89 3.84 -8.14 20.57
C HIS A 89 4.91 -7.46 21.44
N LEU A 90 4.69 -6.19 21.83
CA LEU A 90 5.60 -5.48 22.74
C LEU A 90 5.67 -6.14 24.12
N MET A 91 4.54 -6.61 24.65
CA MET A 91 4.49 -7.35 25.91
C MET A 91 5.27 -8.67 25.83
N GLY A 92 5.15 -9.41 24.72
CA GLY A 92 5.91 -10.64 24.48
C GLY A 92 7.42 -10.40 24.41
N LEU A 93 7.84 -9.33 23.71
CA LEU A 93 9.24 -8.93 23.66
C LEU A 93 9.78 -8.52 25.04
N ALA A 94 8.99 -7.78 25.83
CA ALA A 94 9.38 -7.39 27.18
C ALA A 94 9.51 -8.61 28.12
N ALA A 95 8.58 -9.57 28.02
CA ALA A 95 8.62 -10.80 28.79
C ALA A 95 9.84 -11.68 28.41
N ALA A 96 10.17 -11.78 27.12
CA ALA A 96 11.34 -12.51 26.66
C ALA A 96 12.66 -11.87 27.11
N ASN A 97 12.71 -10.53 27.15
CA ASN A 97 13.90 -9.79 27.61
C ASN A 97 13.98 -9.64 29.13
N TYR A 98 12.97 -10.06 29.89
CA TYR A 98 12.93 -9.94 31.34
C TYR A 98 14.10 -10.69 32.00
N ALA A 99 14.93 -9.93 32.74
CA ALA A 99 16.17 -10.41 33.32
C ALA A 99 15.95 -11.48 34.42
N GLY A 100 14.74 -11.57 35.00
CA GLY A 100 14.37 -12.53 36.04
C GLY A 100 13.55 -13.73 35.56
N GLY A 101 13.50 -14.00 34.25
CA GLY A 101 12.70 -15.11 33.70
C GLY A 101 13.17 -16.49 34.19
N PRO A 102 12.25 -17.44 34.43
CA PRO A 102 12.59 -18.78 34.90
C PRO A 102 13.55 -19.50 33.92
N GLY A 103 14.61 -20.10 34.43
CA GLY A 103 15.66 -20.76 33.64
C GLY A 103 16.92 -19.93 33.39
N ARG A 104 16.89 -18.61 33.66
CA ARG A 104 18.06 -17.74 33.55
C ARG A 104 18.90 -17.86 34.82
N ARG A 105 20.02 -18.59 34.75
CA ARG A 105 20.94 -18.76 35.90
C ARG A 105 21.43 -17.38 36.35
N ARG A 106 21.19 -17.05 37.63
CA ARG A 106 21.84 -15.91 38.28
C ARG A 106 23.33 -16.14 38.14
N ARG A 107 24.02 -15.29 37.38
CA ARG A 107 25.48 -15.25 37.43
C ARG A 107 25.79 -14.81 38.86
N GLN A 108 26.11 -15.79 39.71
CA GLN A 108 26.55 -15.55 41.09
C GLN A 108 27.72 -14.58 41.00
N ALA A 109 27.68 -13.53 41.81
CA ALA A 109 28.74 -12.55 41.96
C ALA A 109 29.96 -13.18 42.63
#